data_AF-A0A0F6A3R8-F1
#
_entry.id   AF-A0A0F6A3R8-F1
#
_cell.length_a   1.000
_cell.length_b   1.000
_cell.length_c   1.000
_cell.angle_alpha   90.00
_cell.angle_beta   90.00
_cell.angle_gamma   90.00
#
_symmetry.space_group_name_H-M   'P 1'
#
loop_
_entity.id
_entity.type
_entity.pdbx_description
1 polymer ?
#
loop_
_entity_poly.entity_id
_entity_poly.type
_entity_poly.pdbx_seq_one_letter_code
_entity_poly.pdbx_strand_id
1 'polypeptide(L)'
;MASISGTNTNDNLIGTSDDDEIYGLLGNDTLRGYEGNDKAYGDSSPEDIATLSPDANGSYAIQEETFISVTLSQFSFPAGEEKSLGYAILDASGTIISRDIIVDYVSLAERGSALDINVPGGAALVFFTMPASQLTNFEWRPLDLNDVDTNIPSSSVTIEVEEISSDTSTHGNDSLYGYEGDDRLFGEGGDDFLVGADGNDVLSGGDGNDTLWGGNNDDHLHGGNGDDTLRGQNGTDKLEGGAGDDTLYGGQGNDELLAGEGADLVFGENGDDYIRGGSGDDEIWGDAGNDTIRADEGADYIDGGTGDDQIFGGNGDDEIYGATGNDDLRGNGGNDLIYGEEGDDFLRGNGGNDYLDGGVGNDTLYGNLGTNTLLGREGNDYLFSGWNSFDNLLDGGVGEDILMGGTNSDTLIFDVNDFQGQIRTLSNGKEVNKHIYDAATGFDVLKISGSVHADFTGAAYQTTPGVTGNVIAGVEAAIGGNGNQTVTINIHETDAQSDTTDRDDWQGFVAWLGEGDDTLNLTGVHWQYEASDTSNADITPAMIEKMGITAAQAADLQAYVFTDIRDGDQVTIWTDAENITYLGTDIV
;
A
#
# COMPACT_ATOMS: atom_id res chain seq x y z
N MET A 1 18.96 -37.12 25.61
CA MET A 1 17.64 -37.80 25.54
C MET A 1 17.31 -38.56 26.78
N ALA A 2 17.16 -37.77 27.84
CA ALA A 2 16.28 -38.04 28.95
C ALA A 2 14.86 -37.58 28.59
N SER A 3 13.88 -38.23 29.21
CA SER A 3 12.51 -37.76 29.27
C SER A 3 12.26 -37.39 30.73
N ILE A 4 11.90 -36.13 30.97
CA ILE A 4 11.77 -35.51 32.28
C ILE A 4 10.34 -35.01 32.42
N SER A 5 9.63 -35.47 33.44
CA SER A 5 8.25 -35.05 33.67
C SER A 5 8.08 -34.50 35.08
N GLY A 6 7.33 -33.40 35.19
CA GLY A 6 6.90 -32.80 36.43
C GLY A 6 5.69 -33.50 37.04
N THR A 7 4.91 -32.71 37.75
CA THR A 7 3.71 -33.07 38.51
C THR A 7 2.66 -32.01 38.25
N ASN A 8 1.41 -32.28 38.63
CA ASN A 8 0.33 -31.29 38.50
C ASN A 8 0.40 -30.16 39.56
N THR A 9 1.61 -29.68 39.87
CA THR A 9 1.92 -28.55 40.75
C THR A 9 3.21 -27.89 40.28
N ASN A 10 3.45 -26.63 40.66
CA ASN A 10 4.66 -25.87 40.31
C ASN A 10 5.97 -26.67 40.47
N ASP A 11 6.63 -26.92 39.35
CA ASP A 11 7.86 -27.68 39.24
C ASP A 11 9.04 -26.83 38.72
N ASN A 12 10.25 -27.35 38.93
CA ASN A 12 11.47 -26.79 38.38
C ASN A 12 12.27 -27.93 37.77
N LEU A 13 12.13 -28.08 36.46
CA LEU A 13 12.66 -29.18 35.67
C LEU A 13 13.91 -28.70 34.93
N ILE A 14 14.95 -29.52 35.02
CA ILE A 14 16.26 -29.21 34.46
C ILE A 14 16.68 -30.39 33.60
N GLY A 15 16.80 -30.12 32.31
CA GLY A 15 17.44 -30.92 31.29
C GLY A 15 18.93 -31.12 31.53
N THR A 16 19.52 -31.89 30.64
CA THR A 16 20.88 -32.41 30.72
C THR A 16 21.79 -31.63 29.78
N SER A 17 22.64 -32.30 29.02
CA SER A 17 23.46 -31.66 27.98
C SER A 17 23.36 -32.44 26.67
N ASP A 18 22.28 -33.21 26.56
CA ASP A 18 21.91 -34.04 25.43
C ASP A 18 20.44 -33.69 25.13
N ASP A 19 19.98 -33.81 23.89
CA ASP A 19 18.60 -33.52 23.46
C ASP A 19 17.54 -34.14 24.38
N ASP A 20 16.77 -33.37 25.13
CA ASP A 20 15.82 -33.85 26.13
C ASP A 20 14.36 -33.53 25.77
N GLU A 21 13.45 -34.33 26.33
CA GLU A 21 12.01 -34.05 26.30
C GLU A 21 11.56 -33.72 27.73
N ILE A 22 11.06 -32.51 27.94
CA ILE A 22 10.69 -31.98 29.26
C ILE A 22 9.19 -31.65 29.25
N TYR A 23 8.47 -32.20 30.22
CA TYR A 23 7.02 -32.08 30.36
C TYR A 23 6.69 -31.49 31.73
N GLY A 24 6.19 -30.27 31.82
CA GLY A 24 5.80 -29.63 33.09
C GLY A 24 4.60 -30.32 33.73
N LEU A 25 3.55 -30.54 32.93
CA LEU A 25 2.18 -30.85 33.37
C LEU A 25 1.57 -29.66 34.13
N LEU A 26 0.26 -29.72 34.44
CA LEU A 26 -0.46 -28.64 35.15
C LEU A 26 0.35 -27.91 36.22
N GLY A 27 0.64 -26.63 36.02
CA GLY A 27 1.55 -25.99 36.96
C GLY A 27 1.78 -24.51 36.75
N ASN A 28 2.85 -24.04 37.36
CA ASN A 28 3.48 -22.77 37.01
C ASN A 28 4.95 -23.11 37.14
N ASP A 29 5.50 -23.58 36.04
CA ASP A 29 6.68 -24.39 36.02
C ASP A 29 7.86 -23.60 35.48
N THR A 30 9.04 -24.13 35.73
CA THR A 30 10.27 -23.62 35.13
C THR A 30 11.00 -24.78 34.49
N LEU A 31 11.08 -24.79 33.16
CA LEU A 31 11.68 -25.83 32.35
C LEU A 31 12.95 -25.29 31.70
N ARG A 32 14.02 -26.09 31.68
CA ARG A 32 15.33 -25.67 31.14
C ARG A 32 15.98 -26.80 30.37
N GLY A 33 16.14 -26.65 29.06
CA GLY A 33 16.79 -27.60 28.15
C GLY A 33 18.28 -27.82 28.43
N TYR A 34 19.05 -26.72 28.48
CA TYR A 34 20.52 -26.64 28.56
C TYR A 34 21.24 -26.81 27.21
N GLU A 35 22.07 -27.84 27.01
CA GLU A 35 22.76 -28.03 25.72
C GLU A 35 22.04 -29.15 24.98
N GLY A 36 21.72 -28.95 23.70
CA GLY A 36 21.08 -29.97 22.87
C GLY A 36 19.86 -29.40 22.15
N ASN A 37 19.23 -30.23 21.33
CA ASN A 37 17.98 -29.86 20.67
C ASN A 37 16.80 -30.35 21.53
N ASP A 38 16.41 -29.55 22.50
CA ASP A 38 15.43 -29.87 23.52
C ASP A 38 14.00 -29.61 23.05
N LYS A 39 13.06 -30.40 23.58
CA LYS A 39 11.62 -30.17 23.46
C LYS A 39 11.06 -29.93 24.85
N ALA A 40 10.45 -28.77 25.09
CA ALA A 40 9.83 -28.41 26.35
C ALA A 40 8.34 -28.13 26.15
N TYR A 41 7.52 -28.78 26.96
CA TYR A 41 6.07 -28.67 26.98
C TYR A 41 5.64 -28.19 28.35
N GLY A 42 4.92 -27.08 28.43
CA GLY A 42 4.38 -26.51 29.67
C GLY A 42 3.45 -27.49 30.36
N ASP A 43 2.20 -27.55 29.93
CA ASP A 43 1.16 -28.32 30.61
C ASP A 43 0.85 -29.72 30.02
N SER A 44 1.57 -30.15 28.98
CA SER A 44 1.30 -31.40 28.26
C SER A 44 2.10 -32.60 28.77
N SER A 45 1.50 -33.80 28.71
CA SER A 45 2.18 -35.06 29.04
C SER A 45 2.55 -35.85 27.77
N PRO A 46 3.52 -36.77 27.82
CA PRO A 46 3.86 -37.62 26.67
C PRO A 46 2.70 -38.47 26.14
N GLU A 47 1.65 -38.70 26.95
CA GLU A 47 0.46 -39.45 26.52
C GLU A 47 -0.53 -38.59 25.72
N ASP A 48 -0.39 -37.26 25.80
CA ASP A 48 -1.27 -36.29 25.14
C ASP A 48 -0.75 -35.95 23.72
N ILE A 49 0.54 -36.13 23.46
CA ILE A 49 1.12 -36.01 22.11
C ILE A 49 0.71 -37.21 21.24
N ALA A 50 -0.05 -36.92 20.19
CA ALA A 50 -0.56 -37.89 19.23
C ALA A 50 0.18 -37.84 17.88
N THR A 51 -0.07 -38.82 17.01
CA THR A 51 0.35 -38.75 15.60
C THR A 51 -0.89 -38.68 14.73
N LEU A 52 -1.03 -37.62 13.92
CA LEU A 52 -2.15 -37.54 13.00
C LEU A 52 -1.99 -38.49 11.82
N SER A 53 -3.12 -39.05 11.38
CA SER A 53 -3.20 -39.84 10.16
C SER A 53 -4.02 -39.08 9.11
N PRO A 54 -3.58 -39.01 7.85
CA PRO A 54 -4.34 -38.33 6.82
C PRO A 54 -5.57 -39.15 6.42
N ASP A 55 -6.63 -38.44 6.07
CA ASP A 55 -7.84 -38.94 5.45
C ASP A 55 -7.60 -39.42 4.01
N ALA A 56 -8.63 -40.03 3.42
CA ALA A 56 -8.54 -40.64 2.09
C ALA A 56 -8.23 -39.65 0.94
N ASN A 57 -8.40 -38.35 1.17
CA ASN A 57 -8.07 -37.23 0.29
C ASN A 57 -6.71 -36.57 0.63
N GLY A 58 -5.96 -37.09 1.60
CA GLY A 58 -4.67 -36.54 2.02
C GLY A 58 -4.74 -35.42 3.06
N SER A 59 -5.94 -35.02 3.52
CA SER A 59 -6.09 -34.00 4.57
C SER A 59 -5.97 -34.60 5.96
N TYR A 60 -5.46 -33.83 6.92
CA TYR A 60 -5.42 -34.16 8.33
C TYR A 60 -6.56 -33.41 9.02
N ALA A 61 -7.49 -34.13 9.64
CA ALA A 61 -8.62 -33.54 10.34
C ALA A 61 -8.19 -33.14 11.75
N ILE A 62 -8.39 -31.86 12.08
CA ILE A 62 -8.00 -31.27 13.36
C ILE A 62 -9.27 -30.99 14.16
N GLN A 63 -9.36 -31.51 15.37
CA GLN A 63 -10.57 -31.39 16.19
C GLN A 63 -10.50 -30.20 17.13
N GLU A 64 -9.35 -30.00 17.75
CA GLU A 64 -9.03 -28.90 18.67
C GLU A 64 -7.86 -28.11 18.09
N GLU A 65 -7.64 -26.88 18.54
CA GLU A 65 -6.48 -26.13 18.06
C GLU A 65 -5.20 -26.91 18.38
N THR A 66 -4.28 -26.95 17.43
CA THR A 66 -3.23 -27.98 17.43
C THR A 66 -1.97 -27.45 16.77
N PHE A 67 -0.84 -27.57 17.47
CA PHE A 67 0.47 -27.35 16.87
C PHE A 67 0.99 -28.64 16.24
N ILE A 68 1.28 -28.53 14.95
CA ILE A 68 1.67 -29.65 14.13
C ILE A 68 3.13 -29.47 13.76
N SER A 69 4.01 -30.24 14.40
CA SER A 69 5.42 -30.23 14.08
C SER A 69 5.74 -31.20 12.94
N VAL A 70 6.26 -30.64 11.85
CA VAL A 70 6.51 -31.35 10.60
C VAL A 70 8.01 -31.36 10.32
N THR A 71 8.69 -32.45 10.66
CA THR A 71 10.11 -32.59 10.32
C THR A 71 10.31 -32.82 8.82
N LEU A 72 10.96 -31.88 8.14
CA LEU A 72 11.13 -31.93 6.68
C LEU A 72 11.95 -33.11 6.17
N SER A 73 12.90 -33.59 6.97
CA SER A 73 13.70 -34.78 6.67
C SER A 73 12.88 -36.07 6.50
N GLN A 74 11.62 -36.03 6.93
CA GLN A 74 10.70 -37.16 6.83
C GLN A 74 9.97 -37.21 5.49
N PHE A 75 9.99 -36.13 4.69
CA PHE A 75 9.45 -36.14 3.33
C PHE A 75 10.40 -36.85 2.36
N SER A 76 9.93 -37.93 1.75
CA SER A 76 10.68 -38.66 0.71
C SER A 76 10.13 -38.38 -0.69
N PHE A 77 10.69 -37.39 -1.39
CA PHE A 77 10.33 -37.09 -2.78
C PHE A 77 11.18 -37.88 -3.79
N PRO A 78 10.62 -38.35 -4.93
CA PRO A 78 11.39 -38.98 -6.00
C PRO A 78 12.43 -38.00 -6.59
N ALA A 79 13.70 -38.43 -6.71
CA ALA A 79 14.76 -37.60 -7.27
C ALA A 79 14.46 -37.15 -8.72
N GLY A 80 14.44 -35.83 -8.97
CA GLY A 80 14.43 -35.24 -10.31
C GLY A 80 13.27 -34.30 -10.67
N GLU A 81 12.35 -33.99 -9.75
CA GLU A 81 11.32 -32.98 -9.97
C GLU A 81 11.63 -31.71 -9.14
N GLU A 82 11.82 -30.56 -9.80
CA GLU A 82 11.90 -29.24 -9.15
C GLU A 82 10.49 -28.84 -8.68
N LYS A 83 10.06 -29.40 -7.56
CA LYS A 83 8.79 -29.11 -6.91
C LYS A 83 9.02 -28.36 -5.61
N SER A 84 8.05 -27.52 -5.27
CA SER A 84 7.91 -26.83 -4.00
C SER A 84 6.92 -27.61 -3.14
N LEU A 85 7.14 -27.65 -1.83
CA LEU A 85 6.23 -28.26 -0.85
C LEU A 85 5.55 -27.12 -0.08
N GLY A 86 4.23 -27.19 0.05
CA GLY A 86 3.45 -26.25 0.84
C GLY A 86 2.40 -26.95 1.70
N TYR A 87 1.76 -26.18 2.56
CA TYR A 87 0.56 -26.58 3.29
C TYR A 87 -0.57 -25.57 3.11
N ALA A 88 -1.80 -26.02 3.29
CA ALA A 88 -2.99 -25.20 3.34
C ALA A 88 -3.90 -25.68 4.47
N ILE A 89 -4.45 -24.74 5.23
CA ILE A 89 -5.44 -24.95 6.27
C ILE A 89 -6.80 -24.59 5.71
N LEU A 90 -7.76 -25.49 5.88
CA LEU A 90 -9.12 -25.39 5.35
C LEU A 90 -10.10 -25.29 6.50
N ASP A 91 -11.03 -24.35 6.45
CA ASP A 91 -12.16 -24.33 7.38
C ASP A 91 -13.10 -25.54 7.19
N ALA A 92 -14.13 -25.64 8.03
CA ALA A 92 -15.15 -26.69 7.92
C ALA A 92 -15.94 -26.67 6.59
N SER A 93 -15.86 -25.59 5.80
CA SER A 93 -16.51 -25.44 4.49
C SER A 93 -15.59 -25.85 3.32
N GLY A 94 -14.29 -26.05 3.57
CA GLY A 94 -13.27 -26.33 2.56
C GLY A 94 -12.67 -25.07 1.94
N THR A 95 -12.84 -23.91 2.57
CA THR A 95 -12.21 -22.64 2.17
C THR A 95 -10.84 -22.55 2.82
N ILE A 96 -9.82 -22.13 2.07
CA ILE A 96 -8.47 -21.94 2.60
C ILE A 96 -8.47 -20.73 3.52
N ILE A 97 -8.04 -20.93 4.77
CA ILE A 97 -7.88 -19.86 5.78
C ILE A 97 -6.41 -19.47 5.97
N SER A 98 -5.48 -20.41 5.83
CA SER A 98 -4.02 -20.14 5.85
C SER A 98 -3.29 -21.09 4.91
N ARG A 99 -2.13 -20.68 4.39
CA ARG A 99 -1.31 -21.49 3.49
C ARG A 99 0.11 -20.97 3.45
N ASP A 100 1.07 -21.86 3.24
CA ASP A 100 2.47 -21.48 3.10
C ASP A 100 3.25 -22.45 2.21
N ILE A 101 4.40 -22.00 1.68
CA ILE A 101 5.38 -22.82 0.97
C ILE A 101 6.53 -23.12 1.92
N ILE A 102 6.55 -24.36 2.39
CA ILE A 102 7.55 -24.88 3.33
C ILE A 102 8.95 -24.88 2.70
N VAL A 103 9.07 -25.28 1.43
CA VAL A 103 10.34 -25.22 0.69
C VAL A 103 10.11 -24.96 -0.78
N ASP A 104 10.87 -24.01 -1.34
CA ASP A 104 10.90 -23.72 -2.78
C ASP A 104 11.29 -24.92 -3.62
N TYR A 105 12.22 -25.73 -3.09
CA TYR A 105 12.72 -26.92 -3.73
C TYR A 105 12.78 -28.06 -2.72
N VAL A 106 12.02 -29.13 -2.96
CA VAL A 106 12.00 -30.34 -2.13
C VAL A 106 13.38 -31.01 -1.99
N SER A 107 14.34 -30.72 -2.88
CA SER A 107 15.74 -31.16 -2.73
C SER A 107 16.53 -30.41 -1.66
N LEU A 108 16.01 -29.30 -1.15
CA LEU A 108 16.60 -28.52 -0.07
C LEU A 108 16.06 -28.92 1.31
N ALA A 109 15.01 -29.75 1.37
CA ALA A 109 14.31 -30.18 2.58
C ALA A 109 15.12 -31.09 3.54
N GLU A 110 16.45 -31.22 3.36
CA GLU A 110 17.30 -32.20 4.09
C GLU A 110 18.00 -31.63 5.34
N ARG A 111 17.60 -30.48 5.88
CA ARG A 111 18.31 -29.79 6.96
C ARG A 111 17.51 -29.65 8.26
N GLY A 112 17.13 -30.74 8.93
CA GLY A 112 16.78 -30.70 10.36
C GLY A 112 15.58 -29.86 10.82
N SER A 113 15.02 -28.99 9.99
CA SER A 113 13.93 -28.09 10.34
C SER A 113 12.65 -28.91 10.49
N ALA A 114 12.08 -28.88 11.69
CA ALA A 114 10.65 -29.09 11.80
C ALA A 114 9.97 -27.74 11.62
N LEU A 115 8.94 -27.73 10.80
CA LEU A 115 8.02 -26.60 10.67
C LEU A 115 6.86 -26.86 11.60
N ASP A 116 6.56 -25.91 12.48
CA ASP A 116 5.38 -25.98 13.32
C ASP A 116 4.24 -25.23 12.62
N ILE A 117 3.08 -25.88 12.50
CA ILE A 117 1.90 -25.35 11.83
C ILE A 117 0.77 -25.31 12.87
N ASN A 118 0.30 -24.13 13.24
CA ASN A 118 -0.91 -24.01 14.03
C ASN A 118 -2.13 -24.30 13.16
N VAL A 119 -3.01 -25.19 13.60
CA VAL A 119 -4.25 -25.51 12.92
C VAL A 119 -5.44 -25.31 13.83
N PRO A 120 -6.36 -24.36 13.52
CA PRO A 120 -7.54 -24.12 14.33
C PRO A 120 -8.43 -25.36 14.50
N GLY A 121 -9.08 -25.46 15.65
CA GLY A 121 -10.00 -26.55 15.94
C GLY A 121 -11.14 -26.65 14.91
N GLY A 122 -11.35 -27.85 14.36
CA GLY A 122 -12.36 -28.12 13.33
C GLY A 122 -11.91 -27.79 11.90
N ALA A 123 -10.67 -27.35 11.70
CA ALA A 123 -10.07 -27.17 10.39
C ALA A 123 -9.45 -28.48 9.83
N ALA A 124 -9.07 -28.45 8.56
CA ALA A 124 -8.35 -29.54 7.91
C ALA A 124 -7.03 -29.04 7.31
N LEU A 125 -5.92 -29.68 7.67
CA LEU A 125 -4.59 -29.38 7.12
C LEU A 125 -4.32 -30.25 5.89
N VAL A 126 -3.84 -29.65 4.80
CA VAL A 126 -3.48 -30.34 3.56
C VAL A 126 -2.08 -29.94 3.15
N PHE A 127 -1.19 -30.91 2.97
CA PHE A 127 0.09 -30.67 2.30
C PHE A 127 -0.06 -30.86 0.79
N PHE A 128 0.61 -30.00 0.03
CA PHE A 128 0.58 -30.05 -1.42
C PHE A 128 1.96 -29.84 -2.03
N THR A 129 2.13 -30.24 -3.28
CA THR A 129 3.32 -29.92 -4.07
C THR A 129 2.96 -29.19 -5.36
N MET A 130 3.82 -28.29 -5.82
CA MET A 130 3.68 -27.60 -7.10
C MET A 130 5.00 -27.49 -7.86
N PRO A 131 5.01 -27.38 -9.19
CA PRO A 131 6.24 -27.11 -9.95
C PRO A 131 6.89 -25.76 -9.58
N ALA A 132 8.19 -25.75 -9.24
CA ALA A 132 8.91 -24.55 -8.81
C ALA A 132 8.94 -23.44 -9.89
N SER A 133 8.78 -23.78 -11.17
CA SER A 133 8.62 -22.80 -12.25
C SER A 133 7.37 -21.92 -12.15
N GLN A 134 6.40 -22.31 -11.30
CA GLN A 134 5.20 -21.53 -11.06
C GLN A 134 5.37 -20.52 -9.91
N LEU A 135 6.36 -20.69 -9.02
CA LEU A 135 6.65 -19.76 -7.93
C LEU A 135 7.06 -18.37 -8.44
N THR A 136 7.90 -18.30 -9.47
CA THR A 136 8.47 -17.03 -9.99
C THR A 136 7.46 -16.10 -10.67
N ASN A 137 6.23 -16.56 -10.91
CA ASN A 137 5.11 -15.73 -11.37
C ASN A 137 3.85 -15.95 -10.50
N PHE A 138 4.04 -16.45 -9.28
CA PHE A 138 2.96 -16.65 -8.33
C PHE A 138 2.69 -15.30 -7.67
N GLU A 139 1.76 -14.54 -8.23
CA GLU A 139 1.04 -13.57 -7.40
C GLU A 139 0.33 -14.38 -6.32
N TRP A 140 0.39 -13.94 -5.06
CA TRP A 140 -0.35 -14.52 -3.92
C TRP A 140 -1.88 -14.36 -4.07
N ARG A 141 -2.42 -14.78 -5.21
CA ARG A 141 -3.85 -15.01 -5.42
C ARG A 141 -4.31 -16.13 -4.48
N PRO A 142 -5.62 -16.23 -4.20
CA PRO A 142 -6.16 -17.38 -3.48
C PRO A 142 -5.72 -18.67 -4.16
N LEU A 143 -5.00 -19.52 -3.42
CA LEU A 143 -4.55 -20.83 -3.91
C LEU A 143 -5.79 -21.67 -4.25
N ASP A 144 -5.93 -22.12 -5.49
CA ASP A 144 -6.91 -23.14 -5.83
C ASP A 144 -6.27 -24.52 -5.62
N LEU A 145 -6.78 -25.31 -4.67
CA LEU A 145 -6.26 -26.67 -4.41
C LEU A 145 -6.37 -27.60 -5.63
N ASN A 146 -7.15 -27.24 -6.66
CA ASN A 146 -7.19 -27.98 -7.93
C ASN A 146 -5.93 -27.80 -8.79
N ASP A 147 -5.12 -26.76 -8.55
CA ASP A 147 -3.92 -26.44 -9.32
C ASP A 147 -2.63 -27.05 -8.73
N VAL A 148 -2.71 -27.68 -7.55
CA VAL A 148 -1.59 -28.30 -6.84
C VAL A 148 -1.80 -29.80 -6.62
N ASP A 149 -0.72 -30.54 -6.36
CA ASP A 149 -0.79 -31.98 -6.08
C ASP A 149 -0.86 -32.24 -4.56
N THR A 150 -2.06 -32.54 -4.08
CA THR A 150 -2.35 -32.82 -2.66
C THR A 150 -2.18 -34.30 -2.27
N ASN A 151 -1.88 -35.20 -3.23
CA ASN A 151 -1.75 -36.63 -2.95
C ASN A 151 -0.33 -37.02 -2.51
N ILE A 152 0.13 -36.41 -1.41
CA ILE A 152 1.41 -36.79 -0.78
C ILE A 152 1.21 -38.11 -0.01
N PRO A 153 1.91 -39.21 -0.33
CA PRO A 153 1.64 -40.52 0.29
C PRO A 153 1.99 -40.52 1.78
N SER A 154 1.07 -40.97 2.64
CA SER A 154 1.24 -41.06 4.10
C SER A 154 2.41 -41.93 4.58
N SER A 155 2.93 -42.84 3.73
CA SER A 155 4.16 -43.58 4.02
C SER A 155 5.44 -42.74 3.89
N SER A 156 5.30 -41.49 3.46
CA SER A 156 6.38 -40.55 3.15
C SER A 156 6.37 -39.33 4.07
N VAL A 157 5.53 -39.32 5.12
CA VAL A 157 5.44 -38.25 6.12
C VAL A 157 5.05 -38.91 7.45
N THR A 158 5.79 -38.66 8.53
CA THR A 158 5.26 -38.85 9.90
C THR A 158 5.02 -37.46 10.45
N ILE A 159 3.87 -37.22 11.08
CA ILE A 159 3.56 -35.90 11.64
C ILE A 159 3.28 -36.13 13.12
N GLU A 160 4.15 -35.58 13.95
CA GLU A 160 3.94 -35.51 15.39
C GLU A 160 3.04 -34.32 15.65
N VAL A 161 2.00 -34.55 16.43
CA VAL A 161 0.93 -33.58 16.65
C VAL A 161 0.60 -33.52 18.12
N GLU A 162 0.64 -32.32 18.64
CA GLU A 162 0.15 -32.03 19.97
C GLU A 162 -1.18 -31.31 19.83
N GLU A 163 -2.26 -32.03 20.16
CA GLU A 163 -3.59 -31.42 20.25
C GLU A 163 -3.61 -30.61 21.55
N ILE A 164 -3.57 -29.29 21.44
CA ILE A 164 -3.72 -28.38 22.57
C ILE A 164 -5.17 -28.45 23.03
N SER A 165 -5.40 -28.84 24.27
CA SER A 165 -6.76 -28.90 24.81
C SER A 165 -7.22 -27.50 25.22
N SER A 166 -8.29 -27.01 24.61
CA SER A 166 -8.83 -25.63 24.77
C SER A 166 -9.44 -25.27 26.15
N ASP A 167 -9.17 -26.00 27.24
CA ASP A 167 -9.70 -25.64 28.57
C ASP A 167 -8.72 -24.74 29.34
N THR A 168 -8.67 -23.45 28.96
CA THR A 168 -7.89 -22.37 29.60
C THR A 168 -8.10 -22.24 31.12
N SER A 169 -9.11 -22.89 31.71
CA SER A 169 -9.38 -22.80 33.14
C SER A 169 -8.49 -23.70 34.01
N THR A 170 -7.66 -24.55 33.40
CA THR A 170 -6.82 -25.52 34.11
C THR A 170 -5.31 -25.39 33.88
N HIS A 171 -4.88 -24.60 32.90
CA HIS A 171 -3.47 -24.40 32.57
C HIS A 171 -2.83 -23.29 33.41
N GLY A 172 -1.51 -23.20 33.47
CA GLY A 172 -0.85 -22.16 34.27
C GLY A 172 0.47 -21.64 33.73
N ASN A 173 0.79 -20.43 34.18
CA ASN A 173 1.89 -19.61 33.67
C ASN A 173 3.27 -20.25 33.90
N ASP A 174 3.92 -20.61 32.82
CA ASP A 174 5.17 -21.35 32.76
C ASP A 174 6.35 -20.49 32.29
N SER A 175 7.56 -21.01 32.49
CA SER A 175 8.80 -20.37 32.04
C SER A 175 9.74 -21.40 31.43
N LEU A 176 9.89 -21.36 30.11
CA LEU A 176 10.63 -22.34 29.30
C LEU A 176 11.91 -21.69 28.74
N TYR A 177 13.02 -22.43 28.77
CA TYR A 177 14.33 -21.96 28.32
C TYR A 177 15.05 -23.05 27.51
N GLY A 178 15.37 -22.76 26.24
CA GLY A 178 16.13 -23.63 25.33
C GLY A 178 17.62 -23.69 25.67
N TYR A 179 18.28 -22.52 25.63
CA TYR A 179 19.73 -22.29 25.79
C TYR A 179 20.56 -22.52 24.51
N GLU A 180 21.27 -23.64 24.37
CA GLU A 180 22.11 -23.89 23.18
C GLU A 180 21.55 -25.06 22.38
N GLY A 181 21.22 -24.84 21.11
CA GLY A 181 20.73 -25.87 20.19
C GLY A 181 19.46 -25.42 19.48
N ASP A 182 18.96 -26.24 18.55
CA ASP A 182 17.70 -25.93 17.85
C ASP A 182 16.53 -26.52 18.67
N ASP A 183 15.90 -25.69 19.49
CA ASP A 183 14.93 -26.07 20.52
C ASP A 183 13.47 -25.91 20.08
N ARG A 184 12.56 -26.59 20.77
CA ARG A 184 11.11 -26.43 20.61
C ARG A 184 10.45 -26.22 21.96
N LEU A 185 9.80 -25.07 22.14
CA LEU A 185 9.20 -24.66 23.40
C LEU A 185 7.71 -24.37 23.20
N PHE A 186 6.84 -25.03 23.96
CA PHE A 186 5.38 -24.91 23.90
C PHE A 186 4.84 -24.50 25.26
N GLY A 187 4.27 -23.30 25.37
CA GLY A 187 3.62 -22.75 26.57
C GLY A 187 2.26 -23.40 26.85
N GLU A 188 1.49 -23.65 25.78
CA GLU A 188 0.14 -24.23 25.79
C GLU A 188 -0.92 -23.26 26.28
N GLY A 189 -1.05 -23.04 27.58
CA GLY A 189 -2.09 -22.16 28.10
C GLY A 189 -1.69 -21.48 29.40
N GLY A 190 -2.21 -20.28 29.62
CA GLY A 190 -1.74 -19.38 30.67
C GLY A 190 -0.84 -18.30 30.08
N ASP A 191 -0.42 -17.33 30.90
CA ASP A 191 0.49 -16.28 30.42
C ASP A 191 1.95 -16.73 30.61
N ASP A 192 2.59 -17.18 29.53
CA ASP A 192 3.86 -17.90 29.53
C ASP A 192 5.06 -17.03 29.14
N PHE A 193 6.26 -17.51 29.51
CA PHE A 193 7.52 -16.87 29.18
C PHE A 193 8.50 -17.86 28.55
N LEU A 194 8.75 -17.71 27.25
CA LEU A 194 9.57 -18.63 26.45
C LEU A 194 10.84 -17.92 25.95
N VAL A 195 11.98 -18.60 26.03
CA VAL A 195 13.28 -18.10 25.53
C VAL A 195 14.02 -19.22 24.80
N GLY A 196 14.25 -19.06 23.50
CA GLY A 196 15.03 -19.98 22.67
C GLY A 196 16.53 -19.91 22.99
N ALA A 197 17.11 -18.73 22.77
CA ALA A 197 18.51 -18.34 22.96
C ALA A 197 19.44 -18.59 21.75
N ASP A 198 20.32 -19.59 21.75
CA ASP A 198 21.27 -19.81 20.65
C ASP A 198 20.83 -21.02 19.82
N GLY A 199 20.44 -20.81 18.56
CA GLY A 199 20.06 -21.88 17.64
C GLY A 199 18.83 -21.51 16.84
N ASN A 200 18.41 -22.37 15.92
CA ASN A 200 17.19 -22.12 15.17
C ASN A 200 15.99 -22.69 15.94
N ASP A 201 15.36 -21.85 16.75
CA ASP A 201 14.35 -22.26 17.73
C ASP A 201 12.93 -22.13 17.20
N VAL A 202 12.02 -22.92 17.78
CA VAL A 202 10.58 -22.78 17.55
C VAL A 202 9.85 -22.61 18.87
N LEU A 203 9.15 -21.49 19.00
CA LEU A 203 8.46 -21.08 20.22
C LEU A 203 6.97 -20.88 19.93
N SER A 204 6.13 -21.42 20.80
CA SER A 204 4.67 -21.28 20.74
C SER A 204 4.13 -20.91 22.12
N GLY A 205 3.45 -19.77 22.23
CA GLY A 205 2.79 -19.31 23.45
C GLY A 205 1.55 -20.15 23.74
N GLY A 206 0.56 -20.07 22.84
CA GLY A 206 -0.70 -20.81 22.95
C GLY A 206 -1.84 -19.89 23.36
N ASP A 207 -2.61 -20.29 24.37
CA ASP A 207 -3.69 -19.46 24.93
C ASP A 207 -3.20 -18.61 26.12
N GLY A 208 -3.23 -17.29 26.04
CA GLY A 208 -2.84 -16.40 27.13
C GLY A 208 -2.09 -15.20 26.62
N ASN A 209 -1.62 -14.34 27.53
CA ASN A 209 -0.81 -13.19 27.12
C ASN A 209 0.67 -13.51 27.30
N ASP A 210 1.30 -14.01 26.24
CA ASP A 210 2.60 -14.64 26.27
C ASP A 210 3.75 -13.69 25.96
N THR A 211 4.96 -14.10 26.33
CA THR A 211 6.19 -13.40 25.97
C THR A 211 7.22 -14.37 25.44
N LEU A 212 7.56 -14.22 24.16
CA LEU A 212 8.46 -15.12 23.42
C LEU A 212 9.69 -14.37 22.93
N TRP A 213 10.88 -14.88 23.24
CA TRP A 213 12.16 -14.37 22.73
C TRP A 213 12.91 -15.46 21.97
N GLY A 214 13.15 -15.23 20.66
CA GLY A 214 13.93 -16.11 19.78
C GLY A 214 15.39 -16.16 20.22
N GLY A 215 16.16 -15.13 19.87
CA GLY A 215 17.53 -14.98 20.35
C GLY A 215 18.55 -14.75 19.25
N ASN A 216 19.39 -15.74 18.99
CA ASN A 216 20.36 -15.72 17.91
C ASN A 216 20.01 -16.85 16.94
N ASN A 217 20.22 -16.58 15.66
CA ASN A 217 19.90 -17.45 14.53
C ASN A 217 18.42 -17.37 14.14
N ASP A 218 18.03 -18.14 13.12
CA ASP A 218 16.75 -17.96 12.44
C ASP A 218 15.66 -18.70 13.22
N ASP A 219 14.80 -17.94 13.91
CA ASP A 219 13.79 -18.44 14.84
C ASP A 219 12.37 -18.36 14.28
N HIS A 220 11.46 -19.19 14.80
CA HIS A 220 10.04 -19.14 14.50
C HIS A 220 9.23 -19.00 15.79
N LEU A 221 8.56 -17.86 15.96
CA LEU A 221 7.76 -17.53 17.13
C LEU A 221 6.28 -17.43 16.75
N HIS A 222 5.42 -18.02 17.56
CA HIS A 222 3.97 -17.94 17.43
C HIS A 222 3.36 -17.55 18.79
N GLY A 223 2.67 -16.41 18.87
CA GLY A 223 1.96 -15.94 20.06
C GLY A 223 0.78 -16.86 20.36
N GLY A 224 -0.28 -16.73 19.58
CA GLY A 224 -1.49 -17.55 19.73
C GLY A 224 -2.70 -16.71 20.03
N ASN A 225 -3.49 -17.12 21.01
CA ASN A 225 -4.68 -16.39 21.42
C ASN A 225 -4.35 -15.55 22.65
N GLY A 226 -4.51 -14.24 22.58
CA GLY A 226 -4.26 -13.31 23.68
C GLY A 226 -3.40 -12.15 23.21
N ASP A 227 -3.09 -11.23 24.12
CA ASP A 227 -2.25 -10.07 23.75
C ASP A 227 -0.78 -10.44 24.00
N ASP A 228 -0.06 -10.80 22.94
CA ASP A 228 1.28 -11.40 23.03
C ASP A 228 2.41 -10.40 22.79
N THR A 229 3.63 -10.76 23.21
CA THR A 229 4.85 -10.01 22.92
C THR A 229 5.94 -10.92 22.36
N LEU A 230 6.25 -10.74 21.08
CA LEU A 230 7.24 -11.55 20.35
C LEU A 230 8.48 -10.72 20.01
N ARG A 231 9.67 -11.32 20.16
CA ARG A 231 10.95 -10.71 19.77
C ARG A 231 11.86 -11.72 19.06
N GLY A 232 12.13 -11.54 17.77
CA GLY A 232 13.06 -12.37 17.00
C GLY A 232 14.50 -12.21 17.48
N GLN A 233 14.97 -10.95 17.54
CA GLN A 233 16.31 -10.52 17.97
C GLN A 233 17.38 -10.56 16.88
N ASN A 234 18.20 -11.61 16.73
CA ASN A 234 19.20 -11.67 15.66
C ASN A 234 18.97 -12.92 14.82
N GLY A 235 18.74 -12.78 13.53
CA GLY A 235 18.36 -13.90 12.69
C GLY A 235 17.53 -13.43 11.52
N THR A 236 17.23 -14.30 10.59
CA THR A 236 16.03 -14.12 9.75
C THR A 236 14.91 -14.86 10.43
N ASP A 237 14.08 -14.11 11.15
CA ASP A 237 13.07 -14.64 12.06
C ASP A 237 11.68 -14.61 11.43
N LYS A 238 10.82 -15.54 11.84
CA LYS A 238 9.40 -15.55 11.51
C LYS A 238 8.58 -15.36 12.79
N LEU A 239 7.80 -14.29 12.86
CA LEU A 239 6.95 -13.96 14.00
C LEU A 239 5.48 -13.97 13.56
N GLU A 240 4.66 -14.73 14.27
CA GLU A 240 3.21 -14.82 14.08
C GLU A 240 2.52 -14.41 15.39
N GLY A 241 1.83 -13.27 15.43
CA GLY A 241 1.12 -12.78 16.63
C GLY A 241 -0.07 -13.68 16.96
N GLY A 242 -1.05 -13.71 16.08
CA GLY A 242 -2.21 -14.59 16.19
C GLY A 242 -3.49 -13.80 16.35
N ALA A 243 -4.19 -13.98 17.48
CA ALA A 243 -5.44 -13.30 17.77
C ALA A 243 -5.34 -12.56 19.10
N GLY A 244 -5.62 -11.26 19.12
CA GLY A 244 -5.44 -10.38 20.26
C GLY A 244 -4.60 -9.17 19.86
N ASP A 245 -4.44 -8.19 20.75
CA ASP A 245 -3.67 -6.99 20.42
C ASP A 245 -2.17 -7.27 20.66
N ASP A 246 -1.45 -7.65 19.61
CA ASP A 246 -0.09 -8.19 19.71
C ASP A 246 1.00 -7.12 19.57
N THR A 247 2.21 -7.43 20.08
CA THR A 247 3.40 -6.62 19.86
C THR A 247 4.57 -7.45 19.32
N LEU A 248 5.00 -7.16 18.10
CA LEU A 248 6.06 -7.89 17.39
C LEU A 248 7.30 -7.00 17.18
N TYR A 249 8.48 -7.57 17.41
CA TYR A 249 9.78 -6.96 17.10
C TYR A 249 10.63 -7.95 16.30
N GLY A 250 10.94 -7.64 15.04
CA GLY A 250 11.77 -8.47 14.15
C GLY A 250 13.19 -8.56 14.69
N GLY A 251 13.95 -7.47 14.55
CA GLY A 251 15.25 -7.34 15.17
C GLY A 251 16.37 -7.01 14.19
N GLN A 252 17.25 -7.97 13.98
CA GLN A 252 18.38 -7.87 13.06
C GLN A 252 18.32 -9.02 12.07
N GLY A 253 18.17 -8.70 10.80
CA GLY A 253 18.08 -9.65 9.71
C GLY A 253 16.78 -9.41 8.96
N ASN A 254 16.57 -10.14 7.87
CA ASN A 254 15.38 -9.93 7.05
C ASN A 254 14.28 -10.83 7.60
N ASP A 255 13.28 -10.24 8.25
CA ASP A 255 12.30 -10.93 9.07
C ASP A 255 10.93 -11.01 8.36
N GLU A 256 10.13 -12.01 8.75
CA GLU A 256 8.73 -12.14 8.35
C GLU A 256 7.83 -11.94 9.58
N LEU A 257 7.06 -10.85 9.60
CA LEU A 257 6.19 -10.48 10.71
C LEU A 257 4.73 -10.53 10.27
N LEU A 258 3.95 -11.41 10.87
CA LEU A 258 2.52 -11.60 10.62
C LEU A 258 1.76 -11.30 11.92
N ALA A 259 1.15 -10.13 12.04
CA ALA A 259 0.56 -9.69 13.32
C ALA A 259 -0.75 -10.45 13.63
N GLY A 260 -1.76 -10.37 12.76
CA GLY A 260 -2.92 -11.26 12.81
C GLY A 260 -4.26 -10.54 12.99
N GLU A 261 -5.08 -11.01 13.94
CA GLU A 261 -6.34 -10.35 14.30
C GLU A 261 -6.14 -9.50 15.55
N GLY A 262 -6.32 -8.19 15.50
CA GLY A 262 -6.06 -7.34 16.66
C GLY A 262 -5.75 -5.92 16.25
N ALA A 263 -5.65 -5.01 17.21
CA ALA A 263 -4.97 -3.74 16.97
C ALA A 263 -3.49 -3.91 17.35
N ASP A 264 -2.67 -4.23 16.36
CA ASP A 264 -1.31 -4.72 16.58
C ASP A 264 -0.26 -3.60 16.53
N LEU A 265 0.88 -3.84 17.18
CA LEU A 265 2.05 -2.97 17.14
C LEU A 265 3.26 -3.74 16.61
N VAL A 266 3.75 -3.36 15.43
CA VAL A 266 4.78 -4.11 14.70
C VAL A 266 6.00 -3.24 14.41
N PHE A 267 7.19 -3.75 14.71
CA PHE A 267 8.48 -3.14 14.37
C PHE A 267 9.36 -4.13 13.61
N GLY A 268 9.73 -3.83 12.35
CA GLY A 268 10.71 -4.60 11.58
C GLY A 268 12.12 -4.51 12.15
N GLU A 269 12.50 -3.31 12.61
CA GLU A 269 13.83 -2.95 13.09
C GLU A 269 14.91 -2.90 11.98
N ASN A 270 15.86 -3.84 11.88
CA ASN A 270 16.91 -3.76 10.86
C ASN A 270 16.84 -4.97 9.92
N GLY A 271 16.63 -4.74 8.64
CA GLY A 271 16.43 -5.83 7.69
C GLY A 271 15.69 -5.34 6.46
N ASP A 272 15.71 -6.11 5.38
CA ASP A 272 14.64 -5.96 4.37
C ASP A 272 13.50 -6.89 4.80
N ASP A 273 12.49 -6.34 5.47
CA ASP A 273 11.47 -7.10 6.19
C ASP A 273 10.19 -7.28 5.37
N TYR A 274 9.45 -8.35 5.66
CA TYR A 274 8.10 -8.56 5.17
C TYR A 274 7.12 -8.46 6.33
N ILE A 275 6.26 -7.44 6.31
CA ILE A 275 5.31 -7.17 7.39
C ILE A 275 3.87 -7.26 6.87
N ARG A 276 3.03 -7.98 7.61
CA ARG A 276 1.59 -8.07 7.38
C ARG A 276 0.83 -7.77 8.68
N GLY A 277 0.05 -6.69 8.70
CA GLY A 277 -0.79 -6.27 9.83
C GLY A 277 -1.92 -7.27 10.06
N GLY A 278 -2.91 -7.28 9.19
CA GLY A 278 -3.95 -8.30 9.18
C GLY A 278 -5.33 -7.67 9.31
N SER A 279 -6.00 -7.84 10.44
CA SER A 279 -7.29 -7.20 10.67
C SER A 279 -7.32 -6.43 11.98
N GLY A 280 -7.76 -5.19 11.93
CA GLY A 280 -7.84 -4.27 13.07
C GLY A 280 -7.10 -2.98 12.73
N ASP A 281 -7.02 -2.04 13.67
CA ASP A 281 -6.37 -0.76 13.40
C ASP A 281 -4.91 -0.87 13.86
N ASP A 282 -3.98 -1.15 12.94
CA ASP A 282 -2.59 -1.52 13.24
C ASP A 282 -1.63 -0.31 13.25
N GLU A 283 -0.56 -0.41 14.04
CA GLU A 283 0.58 0.51 14.03
C GLU A 283 1.85 -0.23 13.58
N ILE A 284 2.33 0.07 12.36
CA ILE A 284 3.42 -0.66 11.70
C ILE A 284 4.60 0.26 11.42
N TRP A 285 5.79 -0.16 11.82
CA TRP A 285 7.07 0.50 11.58
C TRP A 285 8.02 -0.46 10.83
N GLY A 286 8.39 -0.13 9.58
CA GLY A 286 9.41 -0.86 8.81
C GLY A 286 10.82 -0.65 9.37
N ASP A 287 11.09 0.56 9.87
CA ASP A 287 12.37 0.99 10.41
C ASP A 287 13.50 1.06 9.36
N ALA A 288 14.37 0.06 9.22
CA ALA A 288 15.59 0.20 8.42
C ALA A 288 15.84 -0.97 7.47
N GLY A 289 15.61 -0.72 6.18
CA GLY A 289 15.93 -1.55 5.04
C GLY A 289 14.87 -1.34 3.96
N ASN A 290 14.82 -2.20 2.95
CA ASN A 290 13.81 -2.07 1.89
C ASN A 290 12.65 -3.01 2.21
N ASP A 291 11.64 -2.48 2.88
CA ASP A 291 10.59 -3.27 3.51
C ASP A 291 9.41 -3.47 2.57
N THR A 292 8.70 -4.58 2.75
CA THR A 292 7.41 -4.85 2.09
C THR A 292 6.32 -4.95 3.14
N ILE A 293 5.45 -3.95 3.20
CA ILE A 293 4.41 -3.80 4.23
C ILE A 293 3.02 -3.95 3.61
N ARG A 294 2.16 -4.73 4.25
CA ARG A 294 0.73 -4.91 3.92
C ARG A 294 -0.12 -4.79 5.18
N ALA A 295 -0.83 -3.69 5.39
CA ALA A 295 -1.63 -3.53 6.60
C ALA A 295 -2.98 -4.29 6.54
N ASP A 296 -3.53 -4.46 5.33
CA ASP A 296 -4.71 -5.28 5.00
C ASP A 296 -6.09 -4.69 5.36
N GLU A 297 -6.69 -4.96 6.52
CA GLU A 297 -8.02 -4.45 6.91
C GLU A 297 -7.92 -3.61 8.18
N GLY A 298 -8.23 -2.32 8.13
CA GLY A 298 -7.98 -1.46 9.27
C GLY A 298 -7.97 0.00 8.92
N ALA A 299 -8.05 0.88 9.92
CA ALA A 299 -7.55 2.24 9.74
C ALA A 299 -6.12 2.29 10.29
N ASP A 300 -5.15 2.05 9.42
CA ASP A 300 -3.79 1.71 9.84
C ASP A 300 -2.86 2.92 9.86
N TYR A 301 -1.89 2.90 10.77
CA TYR A 301 -0.74 3.81 10.77
C TYR A 301 0.51 3.05 10.32
N ILE A 302 1.18 3.56 9.28
CA ILE A 302 2.34 2.91 8.69
C ILE A 302 3.48 3.91 8.48
N ASP A 303 4.68 3.58 8.97
CA ASP A 303 5.92 4.30 8.71
C ASP A 303 6.96 3.33 8.12
N GLY A 304 7.36 3.54 6.87
CA GLY A 304 8.36 2.72 6.16
C GLY A 304 9.76 2.85 6.76
N GLY A 305 10.14 4.07 7.15
CA GLY A 305 11.43 4.36 7.74
C GLY A 305 12.52 4.68 6.72
N THR A 306 13.58 3.87 6.63
CA THR A 306 14.71 4.14 5.75
C THR A 306 14.96 3.01 4.78
N GLY A 307 14.98 3.31 3.48
CA GLY A 307 15.22 2.36 2.39
C GLY A 307 14.18 2.57 1.30
N ASP A 308 14.25 1.80 0.21
CA ASP A 308 13.27 1.90 -0.87
C ASP A 308 12.09 0.95 -0.57
N ASP A 309 11.04 1.45 0.09
CA ASP A 309 9.97 0.64 0.67
C ASP A 309 8.80 0.38 -0.28
N GLN A 310 8.09 -0.73 -0.08
CA GLN A 310 6.84 -1.03 -0.76
C GLN A 310 5.70 -1.21 0.25
N ILE A 311 4.75 -0.28 0.26
CA ILE A 311 3.69 -0.21 1.27
C ILE A 311 2.30 -0.29 0.62
N PHE A 312 1.47 -1.18 1.14
CA PHE A 312 0.05 -1.29 0.83
C PHE A 312 -0.76 -1.09 2.11
N GLY A 313 -1.56 -0.01 2.17
CA GLY A 313 -2.52 0.26 3.26
C GLY A 313 -3.57 -0.84 3.33
N GLY A 314 -4.55 -0.82 2.44
CA GLY A 314 -5.50 -1.93 2.33
C GLY A 314 -6.93 -1.43 2.25
N ASN A 315 -7.80 -1.92 3.14
CA ASN A 315 -9.16 -1.39 3.29
C ASN A 315 -9.26 -0.60 4.59
N GLY A 316 -9.78 0.62 4.50
CA GLY A 316 -10.02 1.52 5.63
C GLY A 316 -9.29 2.82 5.40
N ASP A 317 -9.39 3.78 6.32
CA ASP A 317 -8.81 5.11 6.11
C ASP A 317 -7.38 5.11 6.68
N ASP A 318 -6.37 4.92 5.83
CA ASP A 318 -4.98 4.67 6.26
C ASP A 318 -4.11 5.94 6.32
N GLU A 319 -3.11 5.95 7.21
CA GLU A 319 -2.07 6.98 7.29
C GLU A 319 -0.69 6.37 7.03
N ILE A 320 -0.06 6.73 5.90
CA ILE A 320 1.15 6.10 5.37
C ILE A 320 2.27 7.13 5.20
N TYR A 321 3.45 6.82 5.73
CA TYR A 321 4.69 7.59 5.57
C TYR A 321 5.78 6.70 4.93
N GLY A 322 6.37 7.14 3.81
CA GLY A 322 7.53 6.48 3.18
C GLY A 322 8.86 6.85 3.85
N ALA A 323 8.96 8.07 4.37
CA ALA A 323 10.11 8.60 5.09
C ALA A 323 11.35 8.86 4.21
N THR A 324 12.36 8.00 4.19
CA THR A 324 13.56 8.26 3.35
C THR A 324 13.82 7.11 2.41
N GLY A 325 13.87 7.36 1.11
CA GLY A 325 13.92 6.24 0.18
C GLY A 325 13.58 6.62 -1.25
N ASN A 326 13.00 5.68 -1.97
CA ASN A 326 12.26 5.90 -3.20
C ASN A 326 11.11 4.89 -3.16
N ASP A 327 9.98 5.29 -2.61
CA ASP A 327 9.01 4.36 -2.06
C ASP A 327 7.84 4.10 -3.02
N ASP A 328 7.22 2.92 -2.96
CA ASP A 328 5.99 2.56 -3.66
C ASP A 328 4.83 2.46 -2.65
N LEU A 329 4.11 3.58 -2.47
CA LEU A 329 3.08 3.75 -1.46
C LEU A 329 1.67 3.66 -2.06
N ARG A 330 0.83 2.79 -1.51
CA ARG A 330 -0.53 2.52 -2.03
C ARG A 330 -1.59 2.44 -0.94
N GLY A 331 -2.51 3.39 -0.90
CA GLY A 331 -3.63 3.40 0.05
C GLY A 331 -4.65 2.28 -0.21
N ASN A 332 -5.03 2.10 -1.48
CA ASN A 332 -6.01 1.09 -1.95
C ASN A 332 -7.48 1.49 -1.76
N GLY A 333 -8.14 1.16 -0.66
CA GLY A 333 -9.56 1.44 -0.49
C GLY A 333 -9.81 2.16 0.81
N GLY A 334 -10.28 3.40 0.77
CA GLY A 334 -10.16 4.25 1.95
C GLY A 334 -10.14 5.71 1.57
N ASN A 335 -10.21 6.61 2.54
CA ASN A 335 -9.77 7.99 2.36
C ASN A 335 -8.40 8.11 3.02
N ASP A 336 -7.36 7.95 2.21
CA ASP A 336 -6.02 7.70 2.72
C ASP A 336 -5.20 8.99 2.83
N LEU A 337 -4.30 9.05 3.81
CA LEU A 337 -3.25 10.07 3.94
C LEU A 337 -1.92 9.42 3.58
N ILE A 338 -1.28 9.85 2.49
CA ILE A 338 -0.04 9.25 1.99
C ILE A 338 1.02 10.33 1.83
N TYR A 339 2.17 10.14 2.49
CA TYR A 339 3.32 11.04 2.47
C TYR A 339 4.57 10.28 1.98
N GLY A 340 5.16 10.69 0.86
CA GLY A 340 6.44 10.14 0.36
C GLY A 340 7.63 10.58 1.20
N GLU A 341 7.67 11.87 1.55
CA GLU A 341 8.74 12.52 2.31
C GLU A 341 10.04 12.74 1.52
N GLU A 342 11.18 12.12 1.84
CA GLU A 342 12.44 12.30 1.08
C GLU A 342 12.65 11.13 0.09
N GLY A 343 12.63 11.39 -1.22
CA GLY A 343 12.82 10.34 -2.21
C GLY A 343 12.24 10.68 -3.57
N ASP A 344 12.56 9.89 -4.60
CA ASP A 344 11.78 9.92 -5.86
C ASP A 344 10.65 8.87 -5.75
N ASP A 345 9.49 9.26 -5.22
CA ASP A 345 8.47 8.31 -4.74
C ASP A 345 7.35 8.04 -5.76
N PHE A 346 6.68 6.90 -5.59
CA PHE A 346 5.47 6.52 -6.30
C PHE A 346 4.31 6.40 -5.32
N LEU A 347 3.31 7.28 -5.45
CA LEU A 347 2.14 7.32 -4.57
C LEU A 347 0.86 7.00 -5.36
N ARG A 348 -0.01 6.20 -4.75
CA ARG A 348 -1.29 5.79 -5.36
C ARG A 348 -2.42 5.67 -4.33
N GLY A 349 -3.41 6.56 -4.38
CA GLY A 349 -4.59 6.51 -3.52
C GLY A 349 -5.53 5.35 -3.87
N ASN A 350 -5.86 5.21 -5.16
CA ASN A 350 -6.83 4.25 -5.71
C ASN A 350 -8.29 4.63 -5.38
N GLY A 351 -8.77 4.37 -4.18
CA GLY A 351 -10.17 4.12 -3.91
C GLY A 351 -10.77 4.91 -2.76
N GLY A 352 -10.85 6.23 -2.87
CA GLY A 352 -11.67 7.09 -2.02
C GLY A 352 -11.15 8.51 -2.12
N ASN A 353 -11.34 9.35 -1.10
CA ASN A 353 -10.90 10.75 -1.18
C ASN A 353 -9.53 10.90 -0.52
N ASP A 354 -8.50 10.78 -1.33
CA ASP A 354 -7.14 10.59 -0.83
C ASP A 354 -6.36 11.91 -0.79
N TYR A 355 -5.46 12.03 0.18
CA TYR A 355 -4.46 13.09 0.27
C TYR A 355 -3.08 12.48 0.02
N LEU A 356 -2.43 12.89 -1.07
CA LEU A 356 -1.12 12.43 -1.49
C LEU A 356 -0.14 13.61 -1.48
N ASP A 357 0.98 13.46 -0.78
CA ASP A 357 2.05 14.44 -0.63
C ASP A 357 3.38 13.79 -1.00
N GLY A 358 3.97 14.17 -2.14
CA GLY A 358 5.23 13.60 -2.63
C GLY A 358 6.38 13.94 -1.69
N GLY A 359 6.72 15.23 -1.58
CA GLY A 359 7.67 15.71 -0.58
C GLY A 359 8.91 16.32 -1.22
N VAL A 360 10.06 15.66 -1.09
CA VAL A 360 11.32 16.13 -1.66
C VAL A 360 11.85 15.07 -2.60
N GLY A 361 11.89 15.39 -3.89
CA GLY A 361 12.39 14.52 -4.94
C GLY A 361 11.46 14.56 -6.14
N ASN A 362 11.63 13.69 -7.13
CA ASN A 362 10.82 13.71 -8.35
C ASN A 362 9.75 12.62 -8.27
N ASP A 363 8.57 13.02 -7.83
CA ASP A 363 7.53 12.08 -7.40
C ASP A 363 6.52 11.78 -8.50
N THR A 364 5.84 10.64 -8.36
CA THR A 364 4.78 10.20 -9.26
C THR A 364 3.51 9.88 -8.46
N LEU A 365 2.51 10.74 -8.54
CA LEU A 365 1.26 10.67 -7.76
C LEU A 365 0.07 10.27 -8.63
N TYR A 366 -0.69 9.28 -8.17
CA TYR A 366 -1.92 8.78 -8.81
C TYR A 366 -3.12 8.77 -7.86
N GLY A 367 -4.07 9.70 -8.01
CA GLY A 367 -5.31 9.69 -7.22
C GLY A 367 -6.23 8.50 -7.56
N ASN A 368 -6.58 8.36 -8.84
CA ASN A 368 -7.53 7.40 -9.43
C ASN A 368 -9.02 7.70 -9.20
N LEU A 369 -9.71 7.06 -8.25
CA LEU A 369 -11.13 7.32 -7.98
C LEU A 369 -11.25 8.40 -6.89
N GLY A 370 -12.44 8.95 -6.70
CA GLY A 370 -12.67 9.90 -5.60
C GLY A 370 -12.26 11.35 -5.87
N THR A 371 -12.37 12.18 -4.82
CA THR A 371 -12.01 13.61 -4.78
C THR A 371 -10.67 13.73 -4.06
N ASN A 372 -9.58 13.85 -4.81
CA ASN A 372 -8.23 13.73 -4.26
C ASN A 372 -7.51 15.07 -4.15
N THR A 373 -6.56 15.14 -3.23
CA THR A 373 -5.56 16.21 -3.14
C THR A 373 -4.19 15.62 -3.44
N LEU A 374 -3.51 16.09 -4.49
CA LEU A 374 -2.19 15.64 -4.92
C LEU A 374 -1.23 16.82 -4.83
N LEU A 375 -0.16 16.69 -4.05
CA LEU A 375 0.85 17.71 -3.84
C LEU A 375 2.22 17.14 -4.21
N GLY A 376 2.90 17.71 -5.22
CA GLY A 376 4.25 17.30 -5.62
C GLY A 376 5.32 17.76 -4.62
N ARG A 377 5.25 19.04 -4.22
CA ARG A 377 6.17 19.74 -3.30
C ARG A 377 7.49 20.14 -3.96
N GLU A 378 8.66 19.68 -3.50
CA GLU A 378 9.95 20.08 -4.07
C GLU A 378 10.43 19.01 -5.05
N GLY A 379 10.49 19.28 -6.35
CA GLY A 379 10.68 18.17 -7.27
C GLY A 379 10.61 18.49 -8.75
N ASN A 380 10.48 17.46 -9.57
CA ASN A 380 9.91 17.62 -10.91
C ASN A 380 8.90 16.49 -11.05
N ASP A 381 7.67 16.78 -10.69
CA ASP A 381 6.71 15.75 -10.29
C ASP A 381 5.76 15.40 -11.42
N TYR A 382 5.16 14.23 -11.32
CA TYR A 382 4.08 13.79 -12.20
C TYR A 382 2.83 13.50 -11.38
N LEU A 383 1.79 14.32 -11.52
CA LEU A 383 0.52 14.19 -10.82
C LEU A 383 -0.57 13.80 -11.83
N PHE A 384 -1.27 12.70 -11.57
CA PHE A 384 -2.44 12.29 -12.36
C PHE A 384 -3.63 11.94 -11.46
N SER A 385 -4.71 12.70 -11.57
CA SER A 385 -5.90 12.48 -10.72
C SER A 385 -6.70 11.24 -11.10
N GLY A 386 -6.66 10.80 -12.37
CA GLY A 386 -7.30 9.55 -12.82
C GLY A 386 -8.45 9.76 -13.82
N TRP A 387 -8.62 8.83 -14.77
CA TRP A 387 -9.62 8.96 -15.83
C TRP A 387 -11.09 8.91 -15.38
N ASN A 388 -11.38 8.55 -14.13
CA ASN A 388 -12.75 8.50 -13.59
C ASN A 388 -12.81 9.09 -12.16
N SER A 389 -11.90 10.00 -11.82
CA SER A 389 -11.91 10.73 -10.56
C SER A 389 -13.07 11.75 -10.53
N PHE A 390 -13.43 12.24 -9.34
CA PHE A 390 -14.31 13.40 -9.14
C PHE A 390 -13.51 14.70 -9.22
N ASP A 391 -13.92 15.76 -8.52
CA ASP A 391 -13.23 17.05 -8.54
C ASP A 391 -11.93 16.96 -7.69
N ASN A 392 -10.75 17.18 -8.26
CA ASN A 392 -9.46 17.02 -7.58
C ASN A 392 -8.70 18.34 -7.44
N LEU A 393 -7.75 18.38 -6.51
CA LEU A 393 -6.75 19.44 -6.38
C LEU A 393 -5.38 18.86 -6.71
N LEU A 394 -4.68 19.47 -7.66
CA LEU A 394 -3.30 19.12 -8.02
C LEU A 394 -2.42 20.37 -7.85
N ASP A 395 -1.34 20.25 -7.10
CA ASP A 395 -0.34 21.32 -6.90
C ASP A 395 1.06 20.73 -7.03
N GLY A 396 1.77 21.06 -8.11
CA GLY A 396 3.12 20.55 -8.35
C GLY A 396 4.11 21.08 -7.32
N GLY A 397 3.97 22.34 -6.90
CA GLY A 397 4.88 22.98 -5.97
C GLY A 397 6.07 23.62 -6.68
N VAL A 398 7.29 23.29 -6.28
CA VAL A 398 8.54 23.84 -6.77
C VAL A 398 9.18 22.86 -7.74
N GLY A 399 9.24 23.26 -9.01
CA GLY A 399 10.12 22.67 -10.02
C GLY A 399 9.43 22.51 -11.36
N GLU A 400 9.89 21.62 -12.23
CA GLU A 400 9.29 21.43 -13.56
C GLU A 400 8.26 20.28 -13.53
N ASP A 401 7.04 20.55 -13.08
CA ASP A 401 6.04 19.49 -12.81
C ASP A 401 5.16 19.18 -14.03
N ILE A 402 4.43 18.07 -13.97
CA ILE A 402 3.44 17.62 -14.95
C ILE A 402 2.14 17.27 -14.24
N LEU A 403 1.07 18.02 -14.49
CA LEU A 403 -0.23 17.85 -13.85
C LEU A 403 -1.27 17.37 -14.88
N MET A 404 -1.97 16.28 -14.59
CA MET A 404 -3.01 15.72 -15.46
C MET A 404 -4.29 15.52 -14.65
N GLY A 405 -5.35 16.17 -15.10
CA GLY A 405 -6.69 16.03 -14.52
C GLY A 405 -7.42 14.78 -15.00
N GLY A 406 -8.67 14.66 -14.58
CA GLY A 406 -9.59 13.55 -14.81
C GLY A 406 -10.89 14.01 -15.45
N THR A 407 -11.90 13.14 -15.52
CA THR A 407 -13.15 13.43 -16.25
C THR A 407 -14.16 14.31 -15.50
N ASN A 408 -13.74 15.00 -14.43
CA ASN A 408 -14.57 15.94 -13.67
C ASN A 408 -13.77 17.23 -13.38
N SER A 409 -14.33 18.15 -12.60
CA SER A 409 -13.76 19.50 -12.47
C SER A 409 -12.56 19.53 -11.53
N ASP A 410 -11.37 19.72 -12.08
CA ASP A 410 -10.14 19.76 -11.32
C ASP A 410 -9.59 21.19 -11.15
N THR A 411 -8.90 21.39 -10.03
CA THR A 411 -8.08 22.59 -9.80
C THR A 411 -6.63 22.20 -9.97
N LEU A 412 -5.97 22.75 -10.98
CA LEU A 412 -4.54 22.57 -11.20
C LEU A 412 -3.81 23.87 -10.84
N ILE A 413 -2.87 23.77 -9.91
CA ILE A 413 -2.05 24.88 -9.42
C ILE A 413 -0.67 24.76 -10.05
N PHE A 414 -0.26 25.82 -10.72
CA PHE A 414 1.03 25.93 -11.36
C PHE A 414 1.84 27.09 -10.80
N ASP A 415 3.14 26.87 -10.67
CA ASP A 415 4.12 27.88 -10.32
C ASP A 415 4.87 28.39 -11.57
N VAL A 416 5.90 29.21 -11.36
CA VAL A 416 6.71 29.78 -12.46
C VAL A 416 7.72 28.78 -13.02
N ASN A 417 8.08 27.76 -12.26
CA ASN A 417 9.06 26.74 -12.63
C ASN A 417 8.44 25.68 -13.56
N ASP A 418 7.16 25.37 -13.43
CA ASP A 418 6.42 24.45 -14.33
C ASP A 418 6.52 24.84 -15.81
N PHE A 419 6.69 26.14 -16.06
CA PHE A 419 6.83 26.72 -17.38
C PHE A 419 8.30 27.01 -17.76
N GLN A 420 9.24 26.98 -16.80
CA GLN A 420 10.67 27.19 -17.05
C GLN A 420 11.29 25.95 -17.69
N GLY A 421 12.27 26.15 -18.60
CA GLY A 421 12.97 25.04 -19.25
C GLY A 421 12.16 24.24 -20.28
N GLN A 422 10.84 24.31 -20.21
CA GLN A 422 9.90 23.56 -21.05
C GLN A 422 9.58 24.23 -22.40
N ILE A 423 10.23 25.34 -22.76
CA ILE A 423 9.96 26.03 -24.02
C ILE A 423 10.72 25.41 -25.20
N ARG A 424 10.00 24.91 -26.21
CA ARG A 424 10.55 24.56 -27.53
C ARG A 424 10.26 25.67 -28.53
N THR A 425 11.29 26.25 -29.12
CA THR A 425 11.14 27.13 -30.29
C THR A 425 10.85 26.30 -31.54
N LEU A 426 9.65 26.44 -32.09
CA LEU A 426 9.24 25.88 -33.37
C LEU A 426 10.04 26.53 -34.52
N SER A 427 10.05 25.88 -35.69
CA SER A 427 10.76 26.36 -36.89
C SER A 427 10.28 27.71 -37.43
N ASN A 428 9.08 28.15 -37.02
CA ASN A 428 8.50 29.46 -37.33
C ASN A 428 8.86 30.54 -36.28
N GLY A 429 9.66 30.21 -35.26
CA GLY A 429 10.04 31.13 -34.18
C GLY A 429 9.02 31.22 -33.03
N LYS A 430 7.90 30.48 -33.08
CA LYS A 430 6.93 30.39 -31.98
C LYS A 430 7.51 29.53 -30.86
N GLU A 431 7.40 30.00 -29.63
CA GLU A 431 7.74 29.27 -28.41
C GLU A 431 6.49 28.53 -27.90
N VAL A 432 6.63 27.25 -27.54
CA VAL A 432 5.55 26.38 -27.02
C VAL A 432 6.08 25.52 -25.86
N ASN A 433 5.25 25.10 -24.91
CA ASN A 433 5.71 24.21 -23.83
C ASN A 433 5.91 22.76 -24.32
N LYS A 434 6.70 21.99 -23.57
CA LYS A 434 7.21 20.65 -23.95
C LYS A 434 6.28 19.51 -23.51
N HIS A 435 5.52 19.71 -22.44
CA HIS A 435 4.61 18.71 -21.85
C HIS A 435 3.13 19.06 -22.11
N ILE A 436 2.25 18.05 -22.03
CA ILE A 436 0.80 18.16 -22.30
C ILE A 436 0.10 18.03 -20.94
N TYR A 437 -0.68 19.02 -20.57
CA TYR A 437 -1.59 19.02 -19.44
C TYR A 437 -3.00 18.86 -20.02
N ASP A 438 -3.66 17.76 -19.72
CA ASP A 438 -5.03 17.46 -20.18
C ASP A 438 -5.91 17.46 -18.92
N ALA A 439 -6.77 18.46 -18.80
CA ALA A 439 -7.75 18.54 -17.72
C ALA A 439 -9.04 17.76 -18.08
N ALA A 440 -9.08 17.14 -19.28
CA ALA A 440 -10.17 16.30 -19.74
C ALA A 440 -11.55 17.02 -19.72
N THR A 441 -12.55 16.50 -19.01
CA THR A 441 -13.95 16.98 -19.11
C THR A 441 -14.40 17.57 -17.78
N GLY A 442 -14.90 18.80 -17.74
CA GLY A 442 -15.26 19.41 -16.45
C GLY A 442 -15.33 20.93 -16.53
N PHE A 443 -15.41 21.59 -15.37
CA PHE A 443 -15.06 22.99 -15.24
C PHE A 443 -13.73 23.06 -14.50
N ASP A 444 -12.65 23.11 -15.25
CA ASP A 444 -11.30 23.03 -14.73
C ASP A 444 -10.71 24.43 -14.53
N VAL A 445 -9.95 24.57 -13.45
CA VAL A 445 -9.39 25.84 -13.02
C VAL A 445 -7.88 25.76 -13.00
N LEU A 446 -7.25 26.55 -13.85
CA LEU A 446 -5.82 26.81 -13.80
C LEU A 446 -5.54 27.98 -12.85
N LYS A 447 -4.79 27.73 -11.77
CA LYS A 447 -4.27 28.80 -10.92
C LYS A 447 -2.82 29.09 -11.27
N ILE A 448 -2.52 30.37 -11.45
CA ILE A 448 -1.23 30.86 -11.91
C ILE A 448 -0.72 31.94 -10.97
N SER A 449 0.56 31.90 -10.61
CA SER A 449 1.20 32.95 -9.81
C SER A 449 2.48 33.50 -10.45
N GLY A 450 2.78 34.78 -10.20
CA GLY A 450 4.00 35.44 -10.69
C GLY A 450 3.93 35.92 -12.14
N SER A 451 5.10 36.22 -12.72
CA SER A 451 5.20 36.70 -14.10
C SER A 451 5.44 35.55 -15.08
N VAL A 452 4.37 35.02 -15.67
CA VAL A 452 4.41 33.82 -16.51
C VAL A 452 3.63 33.95 -17.82
N HIS A 453 3.84 33.00 -18.74
CA HIS A 453 3.12 32.89 -20.01
C HIS A 453 2.47 31.51 -20.15
N ALA A 454 1.14 31.44 -20.10
CA ALA A 454 0.35 30.22 -20.33
C ALA A 454 -0.25 30.24 -21.75
N ASP A 455 -0.01 29.20 -22.56
CA ASP A 455 -0.54 29.06 -23.93
C ASP A 455 -1.40 27.79 -24.10
N PHE A 456 -2.71 27.97 -24.22
CA PHE A 456 -3.75 26.96 -24.37
C PHE A 456 -4.06 26.58 -25.83
N THR A 457 -3.24 26.98 -26.81
CA THR A 457 -3.61 26.80 -28.24
C THR A 457 -3.30 25.38 -28.80
N GLY A 458 -3.55 24.31 -28.02
CA GLY A 458 -3.16 22.90 -28.23
C GLY A 458 -3.63 22.18 -29.49
N ALA A 459 -3.02 21.02 -29.78
CA ALA A 459 -3.03 20.38 -31.11
C ALA A 459 -4.07 19.26 -31.33
N ALA A 460 -5.07 19.11 -30.47
CA ALA A 460 -6.13 18.14 -30.76
C ALA A 460 -7.02 18.59 -31.93
N TYR A 461 -7.28 19.90 -32.10
CA TYR A 461 -8.25 20.39 -33.11
C TYR A 461 -7.86 21.70 -33.85
N GLN A 462 -6.59 21.89 -34.16
CA GLN A 462 -6.20 23.06 -34.97
C GLN A 462 -6.71 23.01 -36.41
N THR A 463 -7.51 23.99 -36.80
CA THR A 463 -7.78 24.35 -38.22
C THR A 463 -6.79 25.39 -38.78
N THR A 464 -5.85 25.89 -37.96
CA THR A 464 -4.81 26.85 -38.37
C THR A 464 -3.57 26.13 -38.93
N PRO A 465 -3.26 26.24 -40.23
CA PRO A 465 -2.12 25.54 -40.81
C PRO A 465 -0.77 26.08 -40.29
N GLY A 466 0.03 25.22 -39.66
CA GLY A 466 1.42 25.52 -39.30
C GLY A 466 1.68 25.86 -37.83
N VAL A 467 0.67 25.74 -36.97
CA VAL A 467 0.84 25.69 -35.52
C VAL A 467 0.72 24.22 -35.12
N THR A 468 1.70 23.70 -34.37
CA THR A 468 1.71 22.30 -33.89
C THR A 468 2.43 22.28 -32.55
N GLY A 469 1.70 21.89 -31.51
CA GLY A 469 2.13 21.90 -30.11
C GLY A 469 1.44 23.00 -29.33
N ASN A 470 0.71 22.58 -28.29
CA ASN A 470 0.29 23.29 -27.07
C ASN A 470 -0.60 22.32 -26.26
N VAL A 471 -0.96 22.60 -25.01
CA VAL A 471 -0.14 22.41 -23.79
C VAL A 471 -1.08 22.37 -22.59
N ILE A 472 -2.19 23.09 -22.55
CA ILE A 472 -3.26 22.86 -21.56
C ILE A 472 -4.60 22.83 -22.32
N ALA A 473 -5.36 21.75 -22.19
CA ALA A 473 -6.68 21.56 -22.83
C ALA A 473 -7.73 21.20 -21.77
N GLY A 474 -8.99 21.55 -22.02
CA GLY A 474 -10.12 21.32 -21.12
C GLY A 474 -10.09 22.25 -19.91
N VAL A 475 -9.68 23.52 -20.06
CA VAL A 475 -9.68 24.49 -18.96
C VAL A 475 -10.66 25.62 -19.25
N GLU A 476 -11.54 25.86 -18.28
CA GLU A 476 -12.64 26.81 -18.33
C GLU A 476 -12.30 28.14 -17.64
N ALA A 477 -11.32 28.13 -16.73
CA ALA A 477 -10.87 29.33 -16.04
C ALA A 477 -9.35 29.39 -15.82
N ALA A 478 -8.78 30.56 -16.06
CA ALA A 478 -7.43 30.94 -15.65
C ALA A 478 -7.50 32.02 -14.56
N ILE A 479 -6.95 31.70 -13.39
CA ILE A 479 -7.01 32.52 -12.18
C ILE A 479 -5.58 32.91 -11.79
N GLY A 480 -5.24 34.17 -12.01
CA GLY A 480 -3.96 34.77 -11.69
C GLY A 480 -3.88 35.28 -10.25
N GLY A 481 -2.98 36.25 -10.05
CA GLY A 481 -2.60 36.76 -8.74
C GLY A 481 -1.72 38.00 -8.88
N ASN A 482 -0.74 38.19 -8.01
CA ASN A 482 0.21 39.28 -8.16
C ASN A 482 1.25 38.93 -9.25
N GLY A 483 1.46 39.78 -10.24
CA GLY A 483 2.46 39.50 -11.27
C GLY A 483 2.23 40.29 -12.55
N ASN A 484 2.82 39.82 -13.64
CA ASN A 484 2.40 40.19 -14.98
C ASN A 484 2.15 38.88 -15.72
N GLN A 485 0.89 38.53 -15.91
CA GLN A 485 0.46 37.25 -16.43
C GLN A 485 0.12 37.43 -17.92
N THR A 486 0.59 36.51 -18.75
CA THR A 486 0.14 36.43 -20.14
C THR A 486 -0.57 35.11 -20.38
N VAL A 487 -1.85 35.15 -20.72
CA VAL A 487 -2.65 33.98 -21.07
C VAL A 487 -2.98 34.02 -22.55
N THR A 488 -2.80 32.91 -23.27
CA THR A 488 -3.13 32.79 -24.70
C THR A 488 -4.13 31.66 -24.91
N ILE A 489 -5.32 31.94 -25.43
CA ILE A 489 -6.37 30.92 -25.69
C ILE A 489 -6.77 30.86 -27.17
N ASN A 490 -7.36 29.73 -27.58
CA ASN A 490 -7.98 29.56 -28.89
C ASN A 490 -9.49 29.42 -28.72
N ILE A 491 -10.26 30.38 -29.23
CA ILE A 491 -11.72 30.44 -29.06
C ILE A 491 -12.40 29.19 -29.63
N HIS A 492 -11.87 28.62 -30.73
CA HIS A 492 -12.40 27.38 -31.28
C HIS A 492 -12.24 26.19 -30.32
N GLU A 493 -11.16 26.15 -29.54
CA GLU A 493 -10.97 25.08 -28.56
C GLU A 493 -11.90 25.29 -27.35
N THR A 494 -12.11 26.54 -26.90
CA THR A 494 -13.10 26.85 -25.86
C THR A 494 -14.51 26.40 -26.26
N ASP A 495 -14.91 26.62 -27.52
CA ASP A 495 -16.20 26.14 -28.05
C ASP A 495 -16.25 24.61 -28.19
N ALA A 496 -15.17 24.00 -28.69
CA ALA A 496 -15.12 22.56 -28.95
C ALA A 496 -14.91 21.70 -27.69
N GLN A 497 -14.30 22.25 -26.64
CA GLN A 497 -13.99 21.58 -25.37
C GLN A 497 -14.99 21.90 -24.27
N SER A 498 -15.95 22.80 -24.50
CA SER A 498 -17.12 23.02 -23.64
C SER A 498 -17.92 21.70 -23.51
N ASP A 499 -17.53 20.81 -22.59
CA ASP A 499 -18.03 19.43 -22.46
C ASP A 499 -18.85 19.19 -21.17
N THR A 500 -20.17 19.36 -21.32
CA THR A 500 -21.36 18.55 -20.95
C THR A 500 -21.51 17.62 -19.72
N THR A 501 -20.81 17.72 -18.59
CA THR A 501 -21.19 16.89 -17.40
C THR A 501 -22.16 17.55 -16.39
N ASP A 502 -22.21 18.89 -16.29
CA ASP A 502 -23.09 19.62 -15.35
C ASP A 502 -24.35 20.28 -15.97
N ARG A 503 -25.01 19.58 -16.92
CA ARG A 503 -26.38 19.88 -17.43
C ARG A 503 -26.70 21.26 -18.05
N ASP A 504 -25.84 22.26 -17.96
CA ASP A 504 -26.02 23.56 -18.59
C ASP A 504 -24.81 23.85 -19.49
N ASP A 505 -25.05 23.84 -20.81
CA ASP A 505 -24.13 24.16 -21.91
C ASP A 505 -23.39 25.50 -21.64
N TRP A 506 -22.16 25.44 -21.12
CA TRP A 506 -21.39 26.65 -20.77
C TRP A 506 -20.33 26.95 -21.82
N GLN A 507 -20.71 27.75 -22.81
CA GLN A 507 -19.85 28.21 -23.90
C GLN A 507 -19.05 29.46 -23.48
N GLY A 508 -18.14 29.30 -22.53
CA GLY A 508 -17.46 30.40 -21.87
C GLY A 508 -16.00 30.16 -21.50
N PHE A 509 -15.26 31.23 -21.20
CA PHE A 509 -13.94 31.15 -20.55
C PHE A 509 -13.77 32.33 -19.59
N VAL A 510 -13.22 32.08 -18.40
CA VAL A 510 -12.95 33.15 -17.41
C VAL A 510 -11.43 33.32 -17.24
N ALA A 511 -10.95 34.55 -17.36
CA ALA A 511 -9.57 34.93 -17.10
C ALA A 511 -9.54 36.06 -16.06
N TRP A 512 -9.52 35.72 -14.78
CA TRP A 512 -9.27 36.69 -13.71
C TRP A 512 -7.77 36.70 -13.42
N LEU A 513 -7.01 37.64 -13.96
CA LEU A 513 -5.54 37.64 -13.93
C LEU A 513 -4.97 38.38 -12.72
N GLY A 514 -5.78 39.22 -12.06
CA GLY A 514 -5.46 39.80 -10.76
C GLY A 514 -4.79 41.17 -10.85
N GLU A 515 -3.69 41.34 -10.12
CA GLU A 515 -2.99 42.62 -10.03
C GLU A 515 -1.72 42.56 -10.87
N GLY A 516 -1.62 43.43 -11.88
CA GLY A 516 -0.52 43.34 -12.83
C GLY A 516 -0.63 44.30 -14.00
N ASP A 517 0.22 44.06 -15.01
CA ASP A 517 0.00 44.53 -16.38
C ASP A 517 -0.18 43.27 -17.22
N ASP A 518 -1.41 42.77 -17.20
CA ASP A 518 -1.75 41.45 -17.68
C ASP A 518 -2.15 41.48 -19.14
N THR A 519 -1.94 40.35 -19.83
CA THR A 519 -2.21 40.23 -21.26
C THR A 519 -3.01 38.96 -21.55
N LEU A 520 -4.19 39.13 -22.14
CA LEU A 520 -4.98 38.03 -22.69
C LEU A 520 -4.90 38.03 -24.22
N ASN A 521 -4.25 37.02 -24.79
CA ASN A 521 -4.14 36.82 -26.24
C ASN A 521 -5.18 35.80 -26.71
N LEU A 522 -6.01 36.21 -27.67
CA LEU A 522 -7.09 35.44 -28.23
C LEU A 522 -6.75 35.03 -29.67
N THR A 523 -6.93 33.75 -29.98
CA THR A 523 -6.74 33.18 -31.31
C THR A 523 -7.97 32.37 -31.73
N GLY A 524 -7.99 31.86 -32.96
CA GLY A 524 -9.11 31.08 -33.49
C GLY A 524 -9.56 31.63 -34.84
N VAL A 525 -9.34 30.84 -35.90
CA VAL A 525 -9.79 31.19 -37.24
C VAL A 525 -11.30 30.98 -37.35
N HIS A 526 -11.96 31.83 -38.14
CA HIS A 526 -13.43 31.84 -38.34
C HIS A 526 -14.27 32.40 -37.18
N TRP A 527 -13.65 32.87 -36.10
CA TRP A 527 -14.34 33.62 -35.06
C TRP A 527 -14.32 35.11 -35.37
N GLN A 528 -15.38 35.83 -34.97
CA GLN A 528 -15.49 37.27 -35.12
C GLN A 528 -15.87 37.89 -33.78
N TYR A 529 -15.11 38.91 -33.34
CA TYR A 529 -15.44 39.70 -32.16
C TYR A 529 -16.63 40.62 -32.43
N GLU A 530 -17.66 40.54 -31.60
CA GLU A 530 -18.90 41.31 -31.72
C GLU A 530 -19.10 42.22 -30.49
N ALA A 531 -18.52 43.42 -30.55
CA ALA A 531 -18.51 44.37 -29.42
C ALA A 531 -19.91 44.82 -28.91
N SER A 532 -20.99 44.54 -29.65
CA SER A 532 -22.36 44.90 -29.28
C SER A 532 -23.23 43.74 -28.83
N ASP A 533 -22.71 42.51 -28.86
CA ASP A 533 -23.48 41.33 -28.54
C ASP A 533 -23.59 41.13 -27.03
N THR A 534 -24.67 40.46 -26.62
CA THR A 534 -24.87 40.06 -25.22
C THR A 534 -24.25 38.71 -25.00
N SER A 535 -23.68 38.50 -23.81
CA SER A 535 -23.11 37.22 -23.45
C SER A 535 -24.11 36.07 -23.64
N ASN A 536 -23.60 34.94 -24.15
CA ASN A 536 -24.34 33.70 -24.36
C ASN A 536 -24.27 32.74 -23.17
N ALA A 537 -23.56 33.11 -22.10
CA ALA A 537 -23.41 32.33 -20.89
C ALA A 537 -23.35 33.25 -19.66
N ASP A 538 -23.55 32.74 -18.45
CA ASP A 538 -23.45 33.53 -17.21
C ASP A 538 -22.47 32.84 -16.26
N ILE A 539 -21.64 33.62 -15.54
CA ILE A 539 -20.81 33.08 -14.47
C ILE A 539 -21.72 32.76 -13.27
N THR A 540 -21.92 31.46 -13.00
CA THR A 540 -22.79 31.02 -11.91
C THR A 540 -22.08 31.10 -10.54
N PRO A 541 -22.83 31.16 -9.42
CA PRO A 541 -22.23 31.08 -8.09
C PRO A 541 -21.38 29.82 -7.84
N ALA A 542 -21.75 28.67 -8.44
CA ALA A 542 -20.99 27.44 -8.32
C ALA A 542 -19.63 27.54 -9.03
N MET A 543 -19.58 28.20 -10.20
CA MET A 543 -18.32 28.46 -10.89
C MET A 543 -17.44 29.45 -10.13
N ILE A 544 -18.03 30.47 -9.49
CA ILE A 544 -17.30 31.41 -8.62
C ILE A 544 -16.61 30.66 -7.47
N GLU A 545 -17.33 29.72 -6.86
CA GLU A 545 -16.79 28.84 -5.81
C GLU A 545 -15.65 27.95 -6.34
N LYS A 546 -15.84 27.27 -7.48
CA LYS A 546 -14.80 26.45 -8.13
C LYS A 546 -13.54 27.25 -8.48
N MET A 547 -13.71 28.44 -9.06
CA MET A 547 -12.59 29.35 -9.38
C MET A 547 -11.87 29.88 -8.14
N GLY A 548 -12.48 29.80 -6.96
CA GLY A 548 -11.93 30.37 -5.72
C GLY A 548 -11.86 31.90 -5.72
N ILE A 549 -12.63 32.58 -6.57
CA ILE A 549 -12.73 34.04 -6.60
C ILE A 549 -13.97 34.53 -5.83
N THR A 550 -14.00 35.81 -5.47
CA THR A 550 -15.15 36.43 -4.82
C THR A 550 -16.20 36.86 -5.83
N ALA A 551 -17.46 36.94 -5.40
CA ALA A 551 -18.54 37.50 -6.22
C ALA A 551 -18.30 38.96 -6.64
N ALA A 552 -17.45 39.70 -5.92
CA ALA A 552 -17.03 41.05 -6.31
C ALA A 552 -16.02 40.99 -7.48
N GLN A 553 -14.99 40.15 -7.37
CA GLN A 553 -14.03 39.93 -8.46
C GLN A 553 -14.74 39.45 -9.74
N ALA A 554 -15.66 38.48 -9.62
CA ALA A 554 -16.43 38.01 -10.76
C ALA A 554 -17.30 39.10 -11.41
N ALA A 555 -17.81 40.05 -10.62
CA ALA A 555 -18.63 41.15 -11.12
C ALA A 555 -17.82 42.26 -11.81
N ASP A 556 -16.52 42.34 -11.55
CA ASP A 556 -15.60 43.32 -12.16
C ASP A 556 -15.07 42.86 -13.54
N LEU A 557 -15.28 41.58 -13.90
CA LEU A 557 -14.88 41.03 -15.19
C LEU A 557 -15.67 41.66 -16.36
N GLN A 558 -14.97 41.95 -17.45
CA GLN A 558 -15.57 42.42 -18.70
C GLN A 558 -15.83 41.26 -19.66
N ALA A 559 -16.98 41.25 -20.32
CA ALA A 559 -17.38 40.21 -21.26
C ALA A 559 -17.05 40.58 -22.72
N TYR A 560 -16.41 39.67 -23.43
CA TYR A 560 -16.05 39.76 -24.84
C TYR A 560 -16.69 38.59 -25.61
N VAL A 561 -17.61 38.90 -26.53
CA VAL A 561 -18.39 37.89 -27.25
C VAL A 561 -17.80 37.64 -28.64
N PHE A 562 -17.60 36.37 -28.98
CA PHE A 562 -17.14 35.91 -30.27
C PHE A 562 -18.18 35.00 -30.91
N THR A 563 -18.38 35.15 -32.22
CA THR A 563 -19.30 34.31 -33.01
C THR A 563 -18.55 33.61 -34.13
N ASP A 564 -18.75 32.31 -34.31
CA ASP A 564 -18.22 31.57 -35.45
C ASP A 564 -19.02 31.93 -36.72
N ILE A 565 -18.32 32.41 -37.74
CA ILE A 565 -18.93 32.88 -38.99
C ILE A 565 -19.46 31.74 -39.89
N ARG A 566 -19.24 30.47 -39.52
CA ARG A 566 -19.59 29.29 -40.33
C ARG A 566 -20.93 28.69 -39.92
N ASP A 567 -21.17 28.55 -38.63
CA ASP A 567 -22.34 27.91 -38.01
C ASP A 567 -23.12 28.87 -37.10
N GLY A 568 -22.48 29.93 -36.60
CA GLY A 568 -23.12 30.97 -35.77
C GLY A 568 -23.04 30.70 -34.27
N ASP A 569 -22.24 29.72 -33.85
CA ASP A 569 -22.01 29.41 -32.45
C ASP A 569 -21.29 30.57 -31.75
N GLN A 570 -21.55 30.76 -30.46
CA GLN A 570 -21.04 31.90 -29.69
C GLN A 570 -20.19 31.41 -28.52
N VAL A 571 -19.17 32.20 -28.16
CA VAL A 571 -18.39 32.01 -26.94
C VAL A 571 -18.23 33.36 -26.26
N THR A 572 -18.43 33.40 -24.94
CA THR A 572 -18.11 34.60 -24.14
C THR A 572 -16.82 34.40 -23.35
N ILE A 573 -15.91 35.35 -23.47
CA ILE A 573 -14.69 35.42 -22.66
C ILE A 573 -14.87 36.52 -21.60
N TRP A 574 -14.68 36.20 -20.33
CA TRP A 574 -14.68 37.18 -19.23
C TRP A 574 -13.28 37.44 -18.74
N THR A 575 -12.87 38.70 -18.64
CA THR A 575 -11.53 39.02 -18.11
C THR A 575 -11.42 40.39 -17.46
N ASP A 576 -10.44 40.56 -16.58
CA ASP A 576 -9.98 41.83 -16.01
C ASP A 576 -8.65 42.32 -16.62
N ALA A 577 -8.05 41.57 -17.57
CA ALA A 577 -6.74 41.89 -18.15
C ALA A 577 -6.67 43.30 -18.75
N GLU A 578 -5.55 44.00 -18.51
CA GLU A 578 -5.31 45.35 -19.04
C GLU A 578 -5.11 45.37 -20.56
N ASN A 579 -4.50 44.33 -21.12
CA ASN A 579 -4.19 44.21 -22.54
C ASN A 579 -4.90 42.99 -23.13
N ILE A 580 -5.77 43.19 -24.13
CA ILE A 580 -6.46 42.07 -24.77
C ILE A 580 -6.22 42.15 -26.27
N THR A 581 -5.61 41.11 -26.83
CA THR A 581 -5.35 41.05 -28.28
C THR A 581 -6.13 39.91 -28.92
N TYR A 582 -6.66 40.12 -30.12
CA TYR A 582 -7.24 39.08 -30.95
C TYR A 582 -6.47 39.00 -32.28
N LEU A 583 -5.90 37.82 -32.58
CA LEU A 583 -5.01 37.61 -33.72
C LEU A 583 -3.88 38.67 -33.82
N GLY A 584 -3.36 39.10 -32.66
CA GLY A 584 -2.30 40.10 -32.54
C GLY A 584 -2.75 41.56 -32.73
N THR A 585 -4.07 41.83 -32.77
CA THR A 585 -4.63 43.18 -32.79
C THR A 585 -5.30 43.48 -31.46
N ASP A 586 -5.00 44.63 -30.86
CA ASP A 586 -5.65 45.11 -29.64
C ASP A 586 -7.16 45.33 -29.88
N ILE A 587 -8.00 44.83 -28.98
CA ILE A 587 -9.47 44.91 -29.06
C ILE A 587 -10.11 45.74 -27.95
N VAL A 588 -9.29 46.35 -27.07
CA VAL A 588 -9.75 47.21 -25.95
C VAL A 588 -9.72 48.70 -26.31
#